data_AF-L0G6E8-F1
#
_entry.id   AF-L0G6E8-F1
#
_cell.length_a   1.000
_cell.length_b   1.000
_cell.length_c   1.000
_cell.angle_alpha   90.00
_cell.angle_beta   90.00
_cell.angle_gamma   90.00
#
_symmetry.space_group_name_H-M   'P 1'
#
loop_
_entity.id
_entity.type
_entity.pdbx_description
1 polymer ?
#
loop_
_entity_poly.entity_id
_entity_poly.type
_entity_poly.pdbx_seq_one_letter_code
_entity_poly.pdbx_strand_id
1 'polypeptide(L)'
;MPNPKLQVYLMAFMVVVTLIILFWNKLRLDRFSIKEVARPEMVKEYKLLKRISGYYWLIFSCFGLMTIVYAGLPQFYYLFLPLDAFDLPVINTMGLLILGVSLVWIIIAQIQIDKELYRLSRNIEKLEAMEMVRFSERLLISGMFILFLGFSTTITNIMGIVLVLISGFIYLKQFSISRDLYI
;
A
#
# COMPACT_ATOMS: atom_id res chain seq x y z
N MET A 1 -11.67 -10.08 -24.08
CA MET A 1 -12.52 -8.90 -23.81
C MET A 1 -12.71 -8.81 -22.31
N PRO A 2 -12.56 -7.63 -21.68
CA PRO A 2 -12.63 -7.50 -20.22
C PRO A 2 -14.01 -7.90 -19.68
N ASN A 3 -14.02 -8.57 -18.54
CA ASN A 3 -15.23 -9.13 -17.94
C ASN A 3 -16.08 -8.00 -17.31
N PRO A 4 -17.34 -7.78 -17.74
CA PRO A 4 -18.14 -6.65 -17.29
C PRO A 4 -18.43 -6.69 -15.78
N LYS A 5 -18.56 -7.88 -15.19
CA LYS A 5 -18.73 -8.01 -13.72
C LYS A 5 -17.49 -7.53 -12.98
N LEU A 6 -16.32 -7.91 -13.47
CA LEU A 6 -15.04 -7.56 -12.87
C LEU A 6 -14.77 -6.06 -12.93
N GLN A 7 -15.13 -5.42 -14.06
CA GLN A 7 -15.04 -3.97 -14.22
C GLN A 7 -15.86 -3.22 -13.15
N VAL A 8 -17.10 -3.65 -12.92
CA VAL A 8 -17.97 -3.03 -11.89
C VAL A 8 -17.38 -3.20 -10.49
N TYR A 9 -16.88 -4.40 -10.14
CA TYR A 9 -16.25 -4.63 -8.84
C TYR A 9 -14.98 -3.79 -8.63
N LEU A 10 -14.14 -3.68 -9.65
CA LEU A 10 -12.93 -2.86 -9.59
C LEU A 10 -13.25 -1.37 -9.50
N MET A 11 -14.26 -0.87 -10.22
CA MET A 11 -14.73 0.51 -10.05
C MET A 11 -15.24 0.76 -8.64
N ALA A 12 -16.09 -0.13 -8.12
CA ALA A 12 -16.61 -0.01 -6.76
C ALA A 12 -15.47 0.00 -5.74
N PHE A 13 -14.49 -0.89 -5.90
CA PHE A 13 -13.29 -0.92 -5.06
C PHE A 13 -12.53 0.41 -5.12
N MET A 14 -12.30 0.96 -6.31
CA MET A 14 -11.62 2.26 -6.46
C MET A 14 -12.39 3.41 -5.81
N VAL A 15 -13.72 3.43 -5.92
CA VAL A 15 -14.57 4.42 -5.25
C VAL A 15 -14.44 4.29 -3.73
N VAL A 16 -14.52 3.07 -3.19
CA VAL A 16 -14.37 2.81 -1.75
C VAL A 16 -12.99 3.27 -1.26
N VAL A 17 -11.93 2.89 -1.95
CA VAL A 17 -10.55 3.32 -1.66
C VAL A 17 -10.44 4.85 -1.68
N THR A 18 -10.98 5.51 -2.70
CA THR A 18 -10.92 6.97 -2.83
C THR A 18 -11.66 7.67 -1.70
N LEU A 19 -12.86 7.16 -1.33
CA LEU A 19 -13.61 7.68 -0.19
C LEU A 19 -12.85 7.51 1.12
N ILE A 20 -12.20 6.35 1.33
CA ILE A 20 -11.35 6.12 2.49
C ILE A 20 -10.21 7.14 2.53
N ILE A 21 -9.51 7.35 1.42
CA ILE A 21 -8.40 8.31 1.35
C ILE A 21 -8.87 9.74 1.65
N LEU A 22 -9.99 10.17 1.04
CA LEU A 22 -10.55 11.51 1.26
C LEU A 22 -10.99 11.70 2.71
N PHE A 23 -11.68 10.71 3.27
CA PHE A 23 -12.11 10.70 4.66
C PHE A 23 -10.90 10.76 5.61
N TRP A 24 -9.86 9.98 5.32
CA TRP A 24 -8.63 9.94 6.10
C TRP A 24 -7.88 11.27 6.09
N ASN A 25 -7.73 11.88 4.91
CA ASN A 25 -7.09 13.19 4.78
C ASN A 25 -7.82 14.25 5.60
N LYS A 26 -9.16 14.23 5.60
CA LYS A 26 -9.97 15.15 6.41
C LYS A 26 -9.77 14.94 7.92
N LEU A 27 -9.64 13.69 8.38
CA LEU A 27 -9.39 13.37 9.80
C LEU A 27 -7.97 13.73 10.27
N ARG A 28 -7.00 13.74 9.35
CA ARG A 28 -5.57 13.92 9.66
C ARG A 28 -5.14 15.39 9.75
N LEU A 29 -5.85 16.29 9.06
CA LEU A 29 -5.45 17.69 8.86
C LEU A 29 -5.26 18.51 10.15
N ASP A 30 -5.78 18.04 11.29
CA ASP A 30 -5.77 18.82 12.55
C ASP A 30 -4.70 18.42 13.58
N ARG A 31 -3.88 17.37 13.40
CA ARG A 31 -3.25 16.75 14.60
C ARG A 31 -1.73 16.73 14.78
N PHE A 32 -0.86 16.91 13.78
CA PHE A 32 0.58 16.58 14.02
C PHE A 32 1.60 17.56 13.44
N SER A 33 2.02 18.53 14.27
CA SER A 33 3.32 19.20 14.12
C SER A 33 4.33 18.47 15.01
N ILE A 34 5.13 17.58 14.42
CA ILE A 34 6.22 16.90 15.13
C ILE A 34 7.35 17.92 15.29
N LYS A 35 7.30 18.71 16.38
CA LYS A 35 8.45 19.52 16.80
C LYS A 35 9.48 18.60 17.45
N GLU A 36 10.49 18.27 16.64
CA GLU A 36 11.88 17.98 17.00
C GLU A 36 12.12 17.35 18.38
N VAL A 37 12.20 16.02 18.48
CA VAL A 37 13.18 15.34 19.35
C VAL A 37 13.37 13.91 18.82
N ALA A 38 14.41 13.66 18.01
CA ALA A 38 14.87 12.30 17.74
C ALA A 38 16.39 12.29 17.58
N ARG A 39 17.06 11.30 18.19
CA ARG A 39 18.49 11.03 18.01
C ARG A 39 18.82 10.91 16.51
N PRO A 40 20.02 11.31 16.05
CA PRO A 40 20.38 11.35 14.63
C PRO A 40 20.21 10.00 13.90
N GLU A 41 20.43 8.88 14.58
CA GLU A 41 20.22 7.52 14.05
C GLU A 41 18.73 7.23 13.75
N MET A 42 17.84 7.60 14.66
CA MET A 42 16.38 7.43 14.49
C MET A 42 15.83 8.33 13.38
N VAL A 43 16.42 9.51 13.18
CA VAL A 43 16.07 10.40 12.05
C VAL A 43 16.47 9.77 10.72
N LYS A 44 17.62 9.09 10.65
CA LYS A 44 18.11 8.43 9.44
C LYS A 44 17.21 7.27 9.02
N GLU A 45 16.81 6.43 9.99
CA GLU A 45 15.87 5.33 9.75
C GLU A 45 14.47 5.81 9.35
N TYR A 46 13.93 6.81 10.06
CA TYR A 46 12.64 7.39 9.70
C TYR A 46 12.65 7.95 8.26
N LYS A 47 13.73 8.63 7.85
CA LYS A 47 13.91 9.10 6.47
C LYS A 47 13.94 7.94 5.46
N LEU A 48 14.60 6.83 5.79
CA LEU A 48 14.63 5.63 4.95
C LEU A 48 13.23 5.01 4.81
N LEU A 49 12.52 4.84 5.92
CA LEU A 49 11.16 4.27 5.90
C LEU A 49 10.18 5.16 5.13
N LYS A 50 10.25 6.48 5.34
CA LYS A 50 9.46 7.46 4.59
C LYS A 50 9.73 7.40 3.09
N ARG A 51 10.99 7.21 2.68
CA ARG A 51 11.37 7.04 1.27
C ARG A 51 10.79 5.74 0.69
N ILE A 52 10.86 4.64 1.44
CA ILE A 52 10.29 3.34 1.03
C ILE A 52 8.77 3.45 0.88
N SER A 53 8.10 4.04 1.87
CA SER A 53 6.67 4.35 1.81
C SER A 53 6.32 5.15 0.55
N GLY A 54 7.14 6.16 0.19
CA GLY A 54 7.00 6.91 -1.06
C GLY A 54 7.05 6.04 -2.32
N TYR A 55 7.96 5.06 -2.40
CA TYR A 55 8.02 4.13 -3.53
C TYR A 55 6.78 3.24 -3.62
N TYR A 56 6.28 2.77 -2.48
CA TYR A 56 5.05 1.98 -2.42
C TYR A 56 3.83 2.79 -2.87
N TRP A 57 3.73 4.06 -2.49
CA TRP A 57 2.68 4.96 -2.98
C TRP A 57 2.76 5.21 -4.50
N LEU A 58 3.97 5.27 -5.06
CA LEU A 58 4.16 5.39 -6.50
C LEU A 58 3.67 4.13 -7.22
N ILE A 59 4.05 2.93 -6.74
CA ILE A 59 3.57 1.65 -7.28
C ILE A 59 2.05 1.55 -7.18
N PHE A 60 1.47 1.93 -6.02
CA PHE A 60 0.03 1.98 -5.82
C PHE A 60 -0.66 2.89 -6.83
N SER A 61 -0.08 4.05 -7.13
CA SER A 61 -0.60 4.99 -8.13
C SER A 61 -0.60 4.39 -9.54
N CYS A 62 0.45 3.63 -9.89
CA CYS A 62 0.50 2.88 -11.16
C CYS A 62 -0.63 1.84 -11.25
N PHE A 63 -0.85 1.05 -10.20
CA PHE A 63 -1.97 0.10 -10.15
C PHE A 63 -3.33 0.80 -10.22
N GLY A 64 -3.48 1.96 -9.57
CA GLY A 64 -4.68 2.79 -9.68
C GLY A 64 -4.96 3.22 -11.11
N LEU A 65 -3.93 3.70 -11.83
CA LEU A 65 -4.04 4.08 -13.24
C LEU A 65 -4.39 2.88 -14.13
N MET A 66 -3.75 1.71 -13.91
CA MET A 66 -4.08 0.48 -14.63
C MET A 66 -5.54 0.08 -14.42
N THR A 67 -6.06 0.23 -13.19
CA THR A 67 -7.45 -0.08 -12.86
C THR A 67 -8.43 0.86 -13.55
N ILE A 68 -8.10 2.17 -13.59
CA ILE A 68 -8.89 3.17 -14.32
C ILE A 68 -8.93 2.84 -15.81
N VAL A 69 -7.79 2.47 -16.42
CA VAL A 69 -7.76 2.09 -17.83
C VAL A 69 -8.54 0.79 -18.07
N TYR A 70 -8.37 -0.23 -17.24
CA TYR A 70 -9.09 -1.51 -17.37
C TYR A 70 -10.61 -1.33 -17.30
N ALA A 71 -11.08 -0.53 -16.33
CA ALA A 71 -12.50 -0.37 -16.06
C ALA A 71 -13.16 0.71 -16.91
N GLY A 72 -12.52 1.88 -17.07
CA GLY A 72 -13.09 3.04 -17.73
C GLY A 72 -12.75 3.17 -19.22
N LEU A 73 -11.58 2.69 -19.64
CA LEU A 73 -11.10 2.80 -21.03
C LEU A 73 -10.52 1.48 -21.54
N PRO A 74 -11.31 0.40 -21.58
CA PRO A 74 -10.82 -0.96 -21.86
C PRO A 74 -10.09 -1.08 -23.20
N GLN A 75 -10.39 -0.20 -24.17
CA GLN A 75 -9.70 -0.13 -25.45
C GLN A 75 -8.20 0.13 -25.35
N PHE A 76 -7.69 0.71 -24.26
CA PHE A 76 -6.26 0.97 -24.05
C PHE A 76 -5.59 -0.07 -23.15
N TYR A 77 -6.32 -1.07 -22.67
CA TYR A 77 -5.79 -2.07 -21.73
C TYR A 77 -4.69 -2.95 -22.36
N TYR A 78 -4.65 -3.06 -23.70
CA TYR A 78 -3.57 -3.76 -24.41
C TYR A 78 -2.17 -3.21 -24.10
N LEU A 79 -2.07 -1.92 -23.71
CA LEU A 79 -0.81 -1.27 -23.33
C LEU A 79 -0.13 -1.96 -22.13
N PHE A 80 -0.89 -2.63 -21.28
CA PHE A 80 -0.36 -3.34 -20.11
C PHE A 80 -0.01 -4.80 -20.37
N LEU A 81 -0.19 -5.26 -21.61
CA LEU A 81 0.07 -6.64 -22.04
C LEU A 81 -0.73 -7.64 -21.19
N PRO A 82 -2.06 -7.71 -21.37
CA PRO A 82 -2.89 -8.65 -20.64
C PRO A 82 -2.49 -10.09 -20.93
N LEU A 83 -2.58 -10.94 -19.91
CA LEU A 83 -2.32 -12.37 -20.02
C LEU A 83 -3.66 -13.11 -20.03
N ASP A 84 -4.30 -13.16 -21.20
CA ASP A 84 -5.64 -13.74 -21.37
C ASP A 84 -5.73 -15.22 -20.92
N ALA A 85 -4.62 -15.96 -20.97
CA ALA A 85 -4.54 -17.34 -20.49
C ALA A 85 -4.84 -17.52 -18.98
N PHE A 86 -4.72 -16.44 -18.19
CA PHE A 86 -4.96 -16.45 -16.75
C PHE A 86 -6.28 -15.77 -16.34
N ASP A 87 -7.10 -15.33 -17.30
CA ASP A 87 -8.41 -14.70 -17.05
C ASP A 87 -9.47 -15.75 -16.67
N LEU A 88 -9.21 -16.46 -15.57
CA LEU A 88 -10.10 -17.45 -15.00
C LEU A 88 -10.95 -16.80 -13.91
N PRO A 89 -12.29 -16.94 -13.90
CA PRO A 89 -13.17 -16.32 -12.91
C PRO A 89 -12.76 -16.61 -11.46
N VAL A 90 -12.25 -17.82 -11.20
CA VAL A 90 -11.78 -18.24 -9.88
C VAL A 90 -10.56 -17.44 -9.44
N ILE A 91 -9.56 -17.26 -10.33
CA ILE A 91 -8.35 -16.49 -10.04
C ILE A 91 -8.70 -15.04 -9.76
N ASN A 92 -9.55 -14.44 -10.60
CA ASN A 92 -9.94 -13.05 -10.45
C ASN A 92 -10.67 -12.81 -9.12
N THR A 93 -11.56 -13.74 -8.73
CA THR A 93 -12.29 -13.67 -7.47
C THR A 93 -11.35 -13.81 -6.27
N MET A 94 -10.38 -14.72 -6.34
CA MET A 94 -9.32 -14.84 -5.32
C MET A 94 -8.54 -13.54 -5.19
N GLY A 95 -8.16 -12.92 -6.30
CA GLY A 95 -7.50 -11.60 -6.30
C GLY A 95 -8.35 -10.53 -5.61
N LEU A 96 -9.65 -10.47 -5.91
CA LEU A 96 -10.57 -9.52 -5.27
C LEU A 96 -10.67 -9.73 -3.75
N LEU A 97 -10.69 -10.98 -3.29
CA LEU A 97 -10.67 -11.30 -1.86
C LEU A 97 -9.35 -10.84 -1.21
N ILE A 98 -8.21 -11.09 -1.86
CA ILE A 98 -6.90 -10.62 -1.40
C ILE A 98 -6.90 -9.08 -1.29
N LEU A 99 -7.44 -8.38 -2.29
CA LEU A 99 -7.59 -6.92 -2.28
C LEU A 99 -8.41 -6.45 -1.07
N GLY A 100 -9.58 -7.07 -0.82
CA GLY A 100 -10.41 -6.74 0.33
C GLY A 100 -9.69 -6.92 1.67
N VAL A 101 -9.03 -8.07 1.87
CA VAL A 101 -8.27 -8.36 3.10
C VAL A 101 -7.11 -7.37 3.27
N SER A 102 -6.38 -7.09 2.20
CA SER A 102 -5.24 -6.17 2.22
C SER A 102 -5.66 -4.73 2.59
N LEU A 103 -6.83 -4.30 2.13
CA LEU A 103 -7.37 -2.98 2.43
C LEU A 103 -7.70 -2.83 3.92
N VAL A 104 -8.35 -3.84 4.51
CA VAL A 104 -8.61 -3.87 5.96
C VAL A 104 -7.29 -3.83 6.74
N TRP A 105 -6.28 -4.60 6.30
CA TRP A 105 -4.95 -4.60 6.91
C TRP A 105 -4.30 -3.23 6.88
N ILE A 106 -4.33 -2.56 5.73
CA ILE A 106 -3.78 -1.21 5.54
C ILE A 106 -4.48 -0.21 6.47
N ILE A 107 -5.81 -0.26 6.58
CA ILE A 107 -6.57 0.63 7.47
C ILE A 107 -6.15 0.42 8.93
N ILE A 108 -6.03 -0.82 9.40
CA ILE A 108 -5.59 -1.12 10.77
C ILE A 108 -4.19 -0.55 11.02
N ALA A 109 -3.26 -0.75 10.08
CA ALA A 109 -1.90 -0.22 10.19
C ALA A 109 -1.89 1.32 10.25
N GLN A 110 -2.70 1.99 9.42
CA GLN A 110 -2.83 3.46 9.43
C GLN A 110 -3.40 3.98 10.76
N ILE A 111 -4.44 3.34 11.31
CA ILE A 111 -4.99 3.69 12.63
C ILE A 111 -3.91 3.62 13.72
N GLN A 112 -3.09 2.56 13.71
CA GLN A 112 -2.02 2.39 14.68
C GLN A 112 -0.95 3.47 14.53
N ILE A 113 -0.49 3.75 13.30
CA ILE A 113 0.49 4.82 13.03
C ILE A 113 -0.02 6.15 13.58
N ASP A 114 -1.25 6.53 13.27
CA ASP A 114 -1.79 7.82 13.71
C ASP A 114 -1.99 7.89 15.24
N LYS A 115 -2.32 6.77 15.91
CA LYS A 115 -2.38 6.70 17.38
C LYS A 115 -1.02 6.91 18.04
N GLU A 116 0.03 6.29 17.49
CA GLU A 116 1.38 6.40 18.05
C GLU A 116 2.02 7.77 17.73
N LEU A 117 1.78 8.32 16.53
CA LEU A 117 2.14 9.69 16.21
C LEU A 117 1.46 10.70 17.15
N TYR A 118 0.23 10.41 17.59
CA TYR A 118 -0.46 11.22 18.59
C TYR A 118 0.22 11.21 19.96
N ARG A 119 0.63 10.05 20.45
CA ARG A 119 1.40 9.95 21.70
C ARG A 119 2.74 10.69 21.60
N LEU A 120 3.44 10.52 20.48
CA LEU A 120 4.70 11.20 20.19
C LEU A 120 4.56 12.72 20.22
N SER A 121 3.50 13.26 19.60
CA SER A 121 3.24 14.72 19.54
C SER A 121 3.05 15.36 20.92
N ARG A 122 2.62 14.58 21.92
CA ARG A 122 2.40 15.03 23.30
C ARG A 122 3.58 14.74 24.23
N ASN A 123 4.72 14.27 23.68
CA ASN A 123 5.90 13.85 24.45
C ASN A 123 5.63 12.72 25.47
N ILE A 124 4.54 11.98 25.32
CA ILE A 124 4.21 10.84 26.17
C ILE A 124 4.98 9.65 25.55
N GLU A 125 6.05 9.19 26.22
CA GLU A 125 6.80 7.97 25.85
C GLU A 125 7.49 8.00 24.46
N LYS A 126 8.36 9.00 24.23
CA LYS A 126 9.01 9.27 22.92
C LYS A 126 9.73 8.07 22.27
N LEU A 127 10.40 7.24 23.05
CA LEU A 127 11.23 6.15 22.52
C LEU A 127 10.36 4.95 22.09
N GLU A 128 9.47 4.52 22.97
CA GLU A 128 8.54 3.42 22.72
C GLU A 128 7.54 3.78 21.59
N ALA A 129 7.05 5.02 21.56
CA ALA A 129 6.17 5.49 20.49
C ALA A 129 6.85 5.43 19.11
N MET A 130 8.15 5.76 19.01
CA MET A 130 8.89 5.70 17.74
C MET A 130 9.13 4.25 17.27
N GLU A 131 9.42 3.34 18.20
CA GLU A 131 9.50 1.90 17.91
C GLU A 131 8.18 1.34 17.39
N MET A 132 7.08 1.72 18.02
CA MET A 132 5.74 1.31 17.61
C MET A 132 5.36 1.89 16.24
N VAL A 133 5.68 3.16 15.96
CA VAL A 133 5.50 3.74 14.60
C VAL A 133 6.26 2.93 13.55
N ARG A 134 7.53 2.57 13.83
CA ARG A 134 8.32 1.74 12.90
C ARG A 134 7.68 0.38 12.64
N PHE A 135 7.18 -0.28 13.67
CA PHE A 135 6.49 -1.56 13.54
C PHE A 135 5.21 -1.42 12.71
N SER A 136 4.37 -0.42 12.99
CA SER A 136 3.13 -0.19 12.26
C SER A 136 3.37 0.25 10.80
N GLU A 137 4.45 0.98 10.50
CA GLU A 137 4.83 1.27 9.11
C GLU A 137 5.29 0.01 8.36
N ARG A 138 5.94 -0.95 9.02
CA ARG A 138 6.23 -2.27 8.40
C ARG A 138 4.95 -3.04 8.10
N LEU A 139 3.97 -3.01 9.02
CA LEU A 139 2.65 -3.60 8.80
C LEU A 139 1.90 -2.94 7.64
N LEU A 140 2.04 -1.62 7.48
CA LEU A 140 1.49 -0.90 6.34
C LEU A 140 2.11 -1.40 5.04
N ILE A 141 3.44 -1.50 4.99
CA ILE A 141 4.18 -1.92 3.79
C ILE A 141 3.86 -3.38 3.43
N SER A 142 3.74 -4.27 4.41
CA SER A 142 3.28 -5.65 4.14
C SER A 142 1.85 -5.68 3.61
N GLY A 143 0.95 -4.86 4.16
CA GLY A 143 -0.42 -4.71 3.65
C GLY A 143 -0.45 -4.23 2.21
N MET A 144 0.37 -3.23 1.86
CA MET A 144 0.50 -2.72 0.49
C MET A 144 1.08 -3.77 -0.48
N PHE A 145 2.06 -4.57 -0.04
CA PHE A 145 2.60 -5.65 -0.87
C PHE A 145 1.54 -6.71 -1.19
N ILE A 146 0.76 -7.12 -0.19
CA ILE A 146 -0.37 -8.05 -0.37
C ILE A 146 -1.43 -7.44 -1.29
N LEU A 147 -1.68 -6.13 -1.19
CA LEU A 147 -2.59 -5.41 -2.08
C LEU A 147 -2.10 -5.46 -3.54
N PHE A 148 -0.80 -5.32 -3.81
CA PHE A 148 -0.26 -5.45 -5.16
C PHE A 148 -0.36 -6.87 -5.71
N LEU A 149 -0.16 -7.88 -4.86
CA LEU A 149 -0.41 -9.28 -5.24
C LEU A 149 -1.87 -9.46 -5.63
N GLY A 150 -2.81 -8.98 -4.81
CA GLY A 150 -4.23 -9.00 -5.11
C GLY A 150 -4.56 -8.36 -6.45
N PHE A 151 -4.02 -7.16 -6.72
CA PHE A 151 -4.23 -6.45 -7.99
C PHE A 151 -3.70 -7.24 -9.19
N SER A 152 -2.49 -7.77 -9.10
CA SER A 152 -1.88 -8.55 -10.19
C SER A 152 -2.59 -9.89 -10.41
N THR A 153 -3.21 -10.46 -9.38
CA THR A 153 -4.07 -11.65 -9.49
C THR A 153 -5.43 -11.31 -10.08
N THR A 154 -6.04 -10.18 -9.72
CA THR A 154 -7.35 -9.76 -10.26
C THR A 154 -7.29 -9.34 -11.72
N ILE A 155 -6.24 -8.63 -12.10
CA ILE A 155 -6.05 -8.09 -13.46
C ILE A 155 -4.69 -8.61 -13.95
N THR A 156 -4.64 -9.86 -14.41
CA THR A 156 -3.36 -10.49 -14.76
C THR A 156 -2.78 -9.89 -16.04
N ASN A 157 -1.66 -9.19 -15.88
CA ASN A 157 -0.93 -8.56 -16.96
C ASN A 157 0.57 -8.46 -16.62
N ILE A 158 1.41 -8.36 -17.65
CA ILE A 158 2.87 -8.41 -17.48
C ILE A 158 3.36 -7.22 -16.66
N MET A 159 2.82 -6.03 -16.88
CA MET A 159 3.25 -4.83 -16.15
C MET A 159 2.96 -4.95 -14.64
N GLY A 160 1.82 -5.51 -14.27
CA GLY A 160 1.44 -5.79 -12.88
C GLY A 160 2.41 -6.76 -12.21
N ILE A 161 2.79 -7.83 -12.91
CA ILE A 161 3.78 -8.80 -12.42
C ILE A 161 5.14 -8.12 -12.20
N VAL A 162 5.59 -7.29 -13.16
CA VAL A 162 6.84 -6.53 -13.03
C VAL A 162 6.80 -5.60 -11.82
N LEU A 163 5.70 -4.87 -11.61
CA LEU A 163 5.52 -4.00 -10.44
C LEU A 163 5.54 -4.78 -9.12
N VAL A 164 4.92 -5.96 -9.07
CA VAL A 164 4.99 -6.85 -7.90
C VAL A 164 6.42 -7.30 -7.63
N LEU A 165 7.18 -7.69 -8.66
CA LEU A 165 8.59 -8.09 -8.51
C LEU A 165 9.45 -6.94 -7.99
N ILE A 166 9.27 -5.73 -8.53
CA ILE A 166 9.93 -4.51 -8.05
C ILE A 166 9.57 -4.27 -6.58
N SER A 167 8.29 -4.37 -6.23
CA SER A 167 7.82 -4.21 -4.85
C SER A 167 8.43 -5.25 -3.92
N GLY A 168 8.50 -6.51 -4.36
CA GLY A 168 9.11 -7.61 -3.60
C GLY A 168 10.60 -7.40 -3.36
N PHE A 169 11.33 -6.91 -4.36
CA PHE A 169 12.74 -6.55 -4.21
C PHE A 169 12.94 -5.43 -3.17
N ILE A 170 12.10 -4.38 -3.20
CA ILE A 170 12.13 -3.31 -2.21
C ILE A 170 11.78 -3.86 -0.81
N TYR A 171 10.77 -4.72 -0.72
CA TYR A 171 10.33 -5.36 0.53
C TYR A 171 11.47 -6.15 1.19
N LEU A 172 12.12 -7.04 0.43
CA LEU A 172 13.22 -7.86 0.93
C LEU A 172 14.40 -7.02 1.39
N LYS A 173 14.75 -5.97 0.63
CA LYS A 173 15.84 -5.06 1.01
C LYS A 173 15.56 -4.34 2.33
N GLN A 174 14.32 -3.90 2.55
CA GLN A 174 13.93 -3.25 3.80
C GLN A 174 14.02 -4.19 5.01
N PHE A 175 13.51 -5.42 4.87
CA PHE A 175 13.55 -6.41 5.94
C PHE A 175 14.95 -6.93 6.21
N SER A 176 15.82 -7.02 5.21
CA SER A 176 17.23 -7.35 5.38
C SER A 176 17.97 -6.29 6.19
N ILE A 177 17.86 -5.01 5.81
CA ILE A 177 18.50 -3.88 6.53
C ILE A 177 18.03 -3.80 7.98
N SER A 178 16.75 -4.11 8.21
CA SER A 178 16.18 -4.11 9.56
C SER A 178 16.70 -5.25 10.45
N ARG A 179 17.23 -6.34 9.88
CA ARG A 179 17.72 -7.51 10.63
C ARG A 179 19.13 -7.28 11.18
N ASP A 180 19.96 -6.53 10.44
CA ASP A 180 21.35 -6.21 10.81
C ASP A 180 21.46 -5.21 11.98
N LEU A 181 20.36 -4.54 12.35
CA LEU A 181 20.31 -3.56 13.47
C LEU A 181 19.92 -4.18 14.82
N TYR A 182 19.55 -5.46 14.84
CA TYR A 182 19.20 -6.20 16.06
C TYR A 182 20.24 -7.30 16.42
N ILE A 183 21.43 -7.23 15.81
CA ILE A 183 22.61 -8.05 16.16
C ILE A 183 23.68 -7.12 16.72
#